data_AF-A0A194PR78-F1
#
_entry.id   AF-A0A194PR78-F1
#
_cell.length_a   1.000
_cell.length_b   1.000
_cell.length_c   1.000
_cell.angle_alpha   90.00
_cell.angle_beta   90.00
_cell.angle_gamma   90.00
#
_symmetry.space_group_name_H-M   'P 1'
#
loop_
_entity.id
_entity.type
_entity.pdbx_description
1 polymer ?
#
loop_
_entity_poly.entity_id
_entity_poly.type
_entity_poly.pdbx_seq_one_letter_code
_entity_poly.pdbx_strand_id
1 'polypeptide(L)'
;METIRELYKENRGTQFDTCYGVCNNTCYDFCLLANPRRNLQESLKKILDFSHRHKHEIDMNFAYGLSIVYDNLQHVLLTREDDLQRDLKMYIKSFLRYNGELLQYFELMVKQNKDQKNVLNRRVTTLFVNRTLGIKGIVDFKNRKKSPIFLMRSSYPKWDNYESKVSQLSRWKPDPREADICIASLAKNRLNKRVCRFLPMCYNMLVNGTNFGYSLTHRLLWLIQAHRGRGCRIFSTREDKELIDMFCTKIFREANYIAANNFKILDLLLEQMTLCSLSGYPDTLRRTWIAKALKHQTSLGCFTLKLPAQTSSKYSYKGSDKWAISAPTVNMVGGACDRHLTAVASGAISVTYCSLAGYPDTIRRSWVSKALKHQTPLGCFSYKLPARSPPPKYSSETNDTKWVILENSAHMLGGYCHRGLTALTGAAISGAVRFILERVYSRNGLGLETLTRIVVVPPWGRKEITKRPWV
;
A
#
# COMPACT_ATOMS: atom_id res chain seq x y z
N MET A 1 -50.28 1.82 -3.85
CA MET A 1 -49.57 1.44 -2.61
C MET A 1 -49.62 -0.07 -2.36
N GLU A 2 -50.68 -0.78 -2.74
CA GLU A 2 -50.73 -2.26 -2.68
C GLU A 2 -49.90 -2.99 -3.74
N THR A 3 -49.70 -2.44 -4.93
CA THR A 3 -48.85 -3.05 -5.98
C THR A 3 -47.35 -3.09 -5.61
N ILE A 4 -46.92 -2.28 -4.63
CA ILE A 4 -45.53 -2.24 -4.13
C ILE A 4 -45.30 -3.28 -3.01
N ARG A 5 -46.36 -3.75 -2.33
CA ARG A 5 -46.26 -4.78 -1.29
C ARG A 5 -46.12 -6.20 -1.86
N GLU A 6 -46.69 -6.46 -3.04
CA GLU A 6 -46.57 -7.76 -3.73
C GLU A 6 -45.14 -8.03 -4.23
N LEU A 7 -44.49 -7.03 -4.85
CA LEU A 7 -43.10 -7.15 -5.34
C LEU A 7 -42.05 -7.31 -4.22
N TYR A 8 -42.41 -7.03 -2.96
CA TYR A 8 -41.50 -7.11 -1.82
C TYR A 8 -41.52 -8.48 -1.12
N LYS A 9 -42.49 -9.35 -1.42
CA LYS A 9 -42.57 -10.71 -0.84
C LYS A 9 -41.76 -11.75 -1.62
N GLU A 10 -41.54 -11.56 -2.92
CA GLU A 10 -40.82 -12.55 -3.75
C GLU A 10 -39.29 -12.42 -3.77
N ASN A 11 -38.71 -11.34 -3.22
CA ASN A 11 -37.26 -11.06 -3.36
C ASN A 11 -36.44 -11.10 -2.06
N ARG A 12 -36.96 -11.71 -0.99
CA ARG A 12 -36.14 -12.00 0.21
C ARG A 12 -35.36 -13.31 0.00
N GLY A 13 -34.23 -13.24 -0.69
CA GLY A 13 -33.32 -14.39 -0.71
C GLY A 13 -32.03 -14.33 -1.53
N THR A 14 -31.87 -13.44 -2.51
CA THR A 14 -30.83 -13.68 -3.54
C THR A 14 -29.91 -12.51 -3.91
N GLN A 15 -30.01 -11.35 -3.25
CA GLN A 15 -29.32 -10.14 -3.75
C GLN A 15 -27.92 -9.83 -3.18
N PHE A 16 -27.35 -10.70 -2.35
CA PHE A 16 -25.93 -10.62 -1.96
C PHE A 16 -25.07 -11.81 -2.41
N ASP A 17 -25.67 -12.91 -2.86
CA ASP A 17 -24.93 -14.14 -3.23
C ASP A 17 -24.55 -14.21 -4.72
N THR A 18 -25.12 -13.36 -5.57
CA THR A 18 -24.88 -13.43 -7.04
C THR A 18 -23.51 -12.88 -7.48
N CYS A 19 -22.78 -12.17 -6.62
CA CYS A 19 -21.36 -11.85 -6.87
C CYS A 19 -20.39 -12.97 -6.46
N TYR A 20 -20.84 -13.95 -5.66
CA TYR A 20 -19.99 -15.03 -5.16
C TYR A 20 -19.95 -16.26 -6.06
N GLY A 21 -20.96 -16.47 -6.91
CA GLY A 21 -21.11 -17.73 -7.66
C GLY A 21 -20.37 -17.86 -8.99
N VAL A 22 -19.96 -16.77 -9.65
CA VAL A 22 -19.45 -16.84 -11.05
C VAL A 22 -18.17 -16.02 -11.29
N CYS A 23 -17.63 -15.36 -10.26
CA CYS A 23 -16.57 -14.38 -10.44
C CYS A 23 -15.23 -14.86 -9.85
N ASN A 24 -14.34 -15.31 -10.74
CA ASN A 24 -12.92 -15.56 -10.46
C ASN A 24 -12.23 -14.33 -9.83
N ASN A 25 -10.98 -14.54 -9.35
CA ASN A 25 -10.05 -13.60 -8.69
C ASN A 25 -10.06 -12.12 -9.18
N THR A 26 -10.51 -11.83 -10.40
CA THR A 26 -10.64 -10.51 -11.03
C THR A 26 -11.63 -9.56 -10.33
N CYS A 27 -12.75 -10.04 -9.78
CA CYS A 27 -13.71 -9.16 -9.09
C CYS A 27 -13.20 -8.68 -7.72
N TYR A 28 -12.44 -9.52 -7.02
CA TYR A 28 -11.81 -9.13 -5.76
C TYR A 28 -10.78 -8.02 -5.95
N ASP A 29 -9.97 -8.10 -7.02
CA ASP A 29 -9.06 -7.03 -7.40
C ASP A 29 -9.80 -5.73 -7.73
N PHE A 30 -10.96 -5.85 -8.38
CA PHE A 30 -11.79 -4.69 -8.70
C PHE A 30 -12.34 -3.99 -7.45
N CYS A 31 -12.90 -4.74 -6.50
CA CYS A 31 -13.41 -4.22 -5.23
C CYS A 31 -12.30 -3.56 -4.39
N LEU A 32 -11.09 -4.16 -4.38
CA LEU A 32 -9.94 -3.56 -3.69
C LEU A 32 -9.54 -2.22 -4.30
N LEU A 33 -9.67 -2.07 -5.61
CA LEU A 33 -9.33 -0.85 -6.36
C LEU A 33 -10.44 0.21 -6.34
N ALA A 34 -11.69 -0.17 -6.07
CA ALA A 34 -12.85 0.73 -6.09
C ALA A 34 -12.87 1.72 -4.92
N ASN A 35 -12.51 1.28 -3.71
CA ASN A 35 -12.41 2.15 -2.54
C ASN A 35 -11.11 1.92 -1.75
N PRO A 36 -9.95 2.28 -2.32
CA PRO A 36 -8.65 1.94 -1.74
C PRO A 36 -8.48 2.56 -0.35
N ARG A 37 -9.03 3.76 -0.10
CA ARG A 37 -8.91 4.42 1.20
C ARG A 37 -9.61 3.61 2.30
N ARG A 38 -10.85 3.18 2.08
CA ARG A 38 -11.60 2.38 3.05
C ARG A 38 -10.94 1.02 3.29
N ASN A 39 -10.49 0.35 2.23
CA ASN A 39 -9.83 -0.95 2.34
C ASN A 39 -8.53 -0.86 3.16
N LEU A 40 -7.74 0.20 2.97
CA LEU A 40 -6.53 0.45 3.76
C LEU A 40 -6.86 0.80 5.21
N GLN A 41 -7.91 1.58 5.44
CA GLN A 41 -8.40 1.93 6.77
C GLN A 41 -8.82 0.68 7.57
N GLU A 42 -9.61 -0.20 6.95
CA GLU A 42 -10.04 -1.46 7.53
C GLU A 42 -8.84 -2.41 7.77
N SER A 43 -7.90 -2.45 6.84
CA SER A 43 -6.67 -3.24 6.98
C SER A 43 -5.80 -2.80 8.16
N LEU A 44 -5.56 -1.49 8.31
CA LEU A 44 -4.84 -0.94 9.47
C LEU A 44 -5.56 -1.22 10.78
N LYS A 45 -6.89 -1.09 10.80
CA LYS A 45 -7.68 -1.41 11.99
C LYS A 45 -7.49 -2.87 12.40
N LYS A 46 -7.58 -3.79 11.43
CA LYS A 46 -7.38 -5.22 11.65
C LYS A 46 -5.97 -5.54 12.18
N ILE A 47 -4.93 -4.89 11.64
CA ILE A 47 -3.56 -5.02 12.17
C ILE A 47 -3.54 -4.60 13.63
N LEU A 48 -4.10 -3.44 13.96
CA LEU A 48 -4.03 -2.89 15.32
C LEU A 48 -4.82 -3.74 16.33
N ASP A 49 -6.02 -4.20 15.97
CA ASP A 49 -6.82 -5.12 16.78
C ASP A 49 -6.06 -6.45 17.03
N PHE A 50 -5.40 -6.98 15.99
CA PHE A 50 -4.55 -8.17 16.11
C PHE A 50 -3.39 -7.93 17.07
N SER A 51 -2.64 -6.84 16.87
CA SER A 51 -1.47 -6.51 17.69
C SER A 51 -1.84 -6.31 19.16
N HIS A 52 -3.02 -5.73 19.45
CA HIS A 52 -3.46 -5.57 20.83
C HIS A 52 -3.77 -6.91 21.51
N ARG A 53 -4.43 -7.84 20.81
CA ARG A 53 -4.69 -9.20 21.31
C ARG A 53 -3.41 -10.02 21.52
N HIS A 54 -2.39 -9.76 20.71
CA HIS A 54 -1.10 -10.46 20.76
C HIS A 54 0.05 -9.58 21.27
N LYS A 55 -0.23 -8.61 22.14
CA LYS A 55 0.76 -7.61 22.59
C LYS A 55 2.02 -8.21 23.23
N HIS A 56 1.91 -9.39 23.83
CA HIS A 56 3.04 -10.12 24.45
C HIS A 56 3.95 -10.80 23.41
N GLU A 57 3.52 -10.91 22.17
CA GLU A 57 4.24 -11.54 21.05
C GLU A 57 4.83 -10.51 20.07
N ILE A 58 4.62 -9.21 20.33
CA ILE A 58 5.19 -8.11 19.55
C ILE A 58 6.67 -7.99 19.88
N ASP A 59 7.51 -8.18 18.87
CA ASP A 59 8.95 -7.96 18.95
C ASP A 59 9.35 -6.58 18.37
N MET A 60 10.66 -6.34 18.33
CA MET A 60 11.26 -5.13 17.77
C MET A 60 10.83 -4.83 16.32
N ASN A 61 10.73 -5.83 15.44
CA ASN A 61 10.37 -5.62 14.04
C ASN A 61 8.92 -5.17 13.93
N PHE A 62 8.01 -5.85 14.64
CA PHE A 62 6.60 -5.48 14.65
C PHE A 62 6.40 -4.08 15.26
N ALA A 63 7.05 -3.81 16.40
CA ALA A 63 6.99 -2.49 17.02
C ALA A 63 7.48 -1.38 16.08
N TYR A 64 8.49 -1.63 15.26
CA TYR A 64 8.95 -0.66 14.26
C TYR A 64 7.87 -0.38 13.20
N GLY A 65 7.22 -1.41 12.68
CA GLY A 65 6.09 -1.26 11.75
C GLY A 65 4.95 -0.42 12.36
N LEU A 66 4.59 -0.67 13.62
CA LEU A 66 3.59 0.10 14.35
C LEU A 66 4.02 1.56 14.60
N SER A 67 5.30 1.79 14.86
CA SER A 67 5.87 3.14 15.00
C SER A 67 5.79 3.92 13.69
N ILE A 68 6.05 3.28 12.55
CA ILE A 68 5.87 3.92 11.24
C ILE A 68 4.42 4.32 11.01
N VAL A 69 3.47 3.44 11.33
CA VAL A 69 2.02 3.74 11.22
C VAL A 69 1.68 4.96 12.07
N TYR A 70 2.16 4.99 13.32
CA TYR A 70 1.94 6.12 14.24
C TYR A 70 2.51 7.42 13.65
N ASP A 71 3.78 7.42 13.25
CA ASP A 71 4.46 8.60 12.71
C ASP A 71 3.72 9.16 11.49
N ASN A 72 3.33 8.30 10.55
CA ASN A 72 2.66 8.70 9.31
C ASN A 72 1.30 9.35 9.58
N LEU A 73 0.51 8.75 10.46
CA LEU A 73 -0.81 9.26 10.81
C LEU A 73 -0.72 10.58 11.60
N GLN A 74 0.23 10.66 12.54
CA GLN A 74 0.47 11.85 13.32
C GLN A 74 0.97 13.01 12.43
N HIS A 75 1.86 12.71 11.47
CA HIS A 75 2.31 13.72 10.50
C HIS A 75 1.17 14.27 9.66
N VAL A 76 0.23 13.43 9.22
CA VAL A 76 -0.96 13.87 8.48
C VAL A 76 -1.82 14.81 9.34
N LEU A 77 -2.03 14.51 10.62
CA LEU A 77 -2.71 15.45 11.52
C LEU A 77 -1.92 16.77 11.62
N LEU A 78 -0.63 16.73 11.95
CA LEU A 78 0.15 17.96 12.16
C LEU A 78 0.26 18.86 10.93
N THR A 79 0.25 18.29 9.73
CA THR A 79 0.48 19.06 8.49
C THR A 79 -0.79 19.38 7.72
N ARG A 80 -1.90 18.68 7.99
CA ARG A 80 -3.12 18.75 7.16
C ARG A 80 -4.42 18.64 7.95
N GLU A 81 -4.42 18.80 9.28
CA GLU A 81 -5.62 18.62 10.12
C GLU A 81 -6.86 19.37 9.61
N ASP A 82 -6.68 20.59 9.09
CA ASP A 82 -7.77 21.44 8.59
C ASP A 82 -8.34 20.97 7.24
N ASP A 83 -7.54 20.24 6.45
CA ASP A 83 -7.96 19.67 5.17
C ASP A 83 -8.73 18.34 5.34
N LEU A 84 -8.66 17.72 6.53
CA LEU A 84 -9.26 16.40 6.78
C LEU A 84 -10.77 16.50 7.02
N GLN A 85 -11.50 15.54 6.44
CA GLN A 85 -12.90 15.31 6.80
C GLN A 85 -13.04 15.00 8.30
N ARG A 86 -14.11 15.47 8.94
CA ARG A 86 -14.36 15.26 10.37
C ARG A 86 -14.25 13.79 10.78
N ASP A 87 -14.89 12.89 10.03
CA ASP A 87 -14.86 11.45 10.33
C ASP A 87 -13.47 10.84 10.17
N LEU A 88 -12.71 11.29 9.16
CA LEU A 88 -11.33 10.88 8.97
C LEU A 88 -10.45 11.34 10.13
N LYS A 89 -10.59 12.59 10.53
CA LYS A 89 -9.88 13.19 11.65
C LYS A 89 -10.17 12.44 12.95
N MET A 90 -11.44 12.13 13.23
CA MET A 90 -11.85 11.33 14.39
C MET A 90 -11.26 9.92 14.34
N TYR A 91 -11.33 9.25 13.19
CA TYR A 91 -10.71 7.93 13.00
C TYR A 91 -9.20 7.97 13.26
N ILE A 92 -8.47 8.92 12.66
CA ILE A 92 -7.01 9.02 12.83
C ILE A 92 -6.65 9.29 14.30
N LYS A 93 -7.37 10.20 14.98
CA LYS A 93 -7.14 10.47 16.42
C LYS A 93 -7.40 9.24 17.29
N SER A 94 -8.50 8.51 17.03
CA SER A 94 -8.81 7.27 17.75
C SER A 94 -7.75 6.19 17.50
N PHE A 95 -7.33 6.01 16.25
CA PHE A 95 -6.30 5.06 15.87
C PHE A 95 -4.95 5.37 16.54
N LEU A 96 -4.54 6.65 16.52
CA LEU A 96 -3.30 7.10 17.15
C LEU A 96 -3.28 6.87 18.66
N ARG A 97 -4.39 7.12 19.35
CA ARG A 97 -4.53 6.79 20.77
C ARG A 97 -4.29 5.30 21.00
N TYR A 98 -4.99 4.44 20.27
CA TYR A 98 -4.94 2.99 20.48
C TYR A 98 -3.58 2.38 20.10
N ASN A 99 -2.95 2.85 19.01
CA ASN A 99 -1.58 2.45 18.65
C ASN A 99 -0.54 3.01 19.63
N GLY A 100 -0.76 4.23 20.15
CA GLY A 100 0.10 4.85 21.15
C GLY A 100 0.16 4.08 22.46
N GLU A 101 -0.97 3.56 22.94
CA GLU A 101 -1.05 2.69 24.12
C GLU A 101 -0.22 1.41 23.93
N LEU A 102 -0.28 0.81 22.73
CA LEU A 102 0.48 -0.39 22.39
C LEU A 102 2.00 -0.14 22.31
N LEU A 103 2.41 0.96 21.68
CA LEU A 103 3.81 1.37 21.62
C LEU A 103 4.34 1.71 23.02
N GLN A 104 3.54 2.36 23.87
CA GLN A 104 3.91 2.64 25.25
C GLN A 104 4.10 1.35 26.07
N TYR A 105 3.19 0.37 25.91
CA TYR A 105 3.36 -0.95 26.51
C TYR A 105 4.69 -1.58 26.09
N PHE A 106 5.00 -1.60 24.79
CA PHE A 106 6.24 -2.16 24.27
C PHE A 106 7.49 -1.41 24.78
N GLU A 107 7.47 -0.07 24.81
CA GLU A 107 8.53 0.76 25.39
C GLU A 107 8.80 0.40 26.86
N LEU A 108 7.75 0.14 27.66
CA LEU A 108 7.89 -0.29 29.05
C LEU A 108 8.54 -1.67 29.16
N MET A 109 8.12 -2.64 28.34
CA MET A 109 8.72 -3.98 28.31
C MET A 109 10.21 -3.94 27.95
N VAL A 110 10.58 -3.11 26.98
CA VAL A 110 11.98 -2.90 26.57
C VAL A 110 12.82 -2.29 27.71
N LYS A 111 12.26 -1.32 28.45
CA LYS A 111 12.92 -0.71 29.62
C LYS A 111 13.10 -1.69 30.78
N GLN A 112 12.12 -2.57 31.00
CA GLN A 112 12.15 -3.57 32.07
C GLN A 112 13.06 -4.77 31.75
N ASN A 113 13.41 -4.99 30.49
CA ASN A 113 14.28 -6.07 30.06
C ASN A 113 15.73 -5.87 30.53
N LYS A 114 16.15 -6.63 31.55
CA LYS A 114 17.51 -6.58 32.13
C LYS A 114 18.50 -7.59 31.52
N ASP A 115 18.07 -8.41 30.56
CA ASP A 115 18.93 -9.44 29.95
C ASP A 115 20.07 -8.79 29.15
N GLN A 116 21.32 -9.10 29.50
CA GLN A 116 22.50 -8.57 28.83
C GLN A 116 22.60 -9.00 27.37
N LYS A 117 22.03 -10.15 27.00
CA LYS A 117 22.00 -10.62 25.60
C LYS A 117 21.18 -9.70 24.70
N ASN A 118 20.25 -8.93 25.29
CA ASN A 118 19.34 -8.04 24.57
C ASN A 118 19.81 -6.59 24.45
N VAL A 119 21.03 -6.25 24.91
CA VAL A 119 21.55 -4.87 24.87
C VAL A 119 21.49 -4.28 23.46
N LEU A 120 21.81 -5.08 22.44
CA LEU A 120 21.78 -4.65 21.04
C LEU A 120 20.34 -4.32 20.59
N ASN A 121 19.43 -5.28 20.77
CA ASN A 121 18.02 -5.13 20.39
C ASN A 121 17.34 -3.98 21.13
N ARG A 122 17.66 -3.76 22.41
CA ARG A 122 17.16 -2.60 23.16
C ARG A 122 17.57 -1.29 22.51
N ARG A 123 18.84 -1.15 22.11
CA ARG A 123 19.35 0.06 21.44
C ARG A 123 18.66 0.30 20.10
N VAL A 124 18.56 -0.73 19.26
CA VAL A 124 17.84 -0.65 17.98
C VAL A 124 16.39 -0.23 18.21
N THR A 125 15.71 -0.89 19.15
CA THR A 125 14.34 -0.57 19.52
C THR A 125 14.18 0.89 19.95
N THR A 126 15.05 1.40 20.83
CA THR A 126 14.94 2.80 21.30
C THR A 126 15.09 3.83 20.19
N LEU A 127 15.76 3.46 19.09
CA LEU A 127 15.87 4.29 17.91
C LEU A 127 14.56 4.26 17.10
N PHE A 128 14.02 3.07 16.90
CA PHE A 128 12.82 2.84 16.09
C PHE A 128 11.55 3.43 16.68
N VAL A 129 11.38 3.39 18.01
CA VAL A 129 10.17 3.87 18.69
C VAL A 129 10.27 5.31 19.20
N ASN A 130 11.30 6.07 18.79
CA ASN A 130 11.48 7.46 19.20
C ASN A 130 10.48 8.39 18.49
N ARG A 131 9.29 8.54 19.09
CA ARG A 131 8.14 9.28 18.54
C ARG A 131 8.43 10.76 18.20
N THR A 132 9.25 11.46 18.97
CA THR A 132 9.46 12.91 18.80
C THR A 132 10.18 13.25 17.50
N LEU A 133 11.16 12.44 17.11
CA LEU A 133 11.95 12.68 15.90
C LEU A 133 11.39 11.93 14.67
N GLY A 134 10.74 10.79 14.88
CA GLY A 134 10.12 10.00 13.81
C GLY A 134 9.17 10.80 12.94
N ILE A 135 8.31 11.62 13.57
CA ILE A 135 7.32 12.47 12.89
C ILE A 135 7.97 13.58 12.05
N LYS A 136 9.04 14.22 12.56
CA LYS A 136 9.71 15.37 11.91
C LYS A 136 10.48 14.96 10.66
N GLY A 137 10.91 13.70 10.58
CA GLY A 137 11.70 13.20 9.46
C GLY A 137 10.88 12.57 8.32
N ILE A 138 9.55 12.74 8.29
CA ILE A 138 8.72 12.35 7.14
C ILE A 138 8.90 13.37 5.99
N VAL A 139 9.19 12.88 4.79
CA VAL A 139 9.39 13.69 3.59
C VAL A 139 8.09 13.74 2.78
N ASP A 140 7.55 14.94 2.53
CA ASP A 140 6.36 15.12 1.68
C ASP A 140 6.67 14.78 0.21
N PHE A 141 5.69 14.19 -0.49
CA PHE A 141 5.78 13.80 -1.90
C PHE A 141 5.75 14.99 -2.86
N LYS A 142 5.30 16.18 -2.42
CA LYS A 142 5.06 17.36 -3.28
C LYS A 142 6.26 17.82 -4.12
N ASN A 143 7.50 17.61 -3.65
CA ASN A 143 8.71 18.23 -4.22
C ASN A 143 9.72 17.24 -4.81
N ARG A 144 9.36 15.97 -5.04
CA ARG A 144 10.31 14.93 -5.48
C ARG A 144 10.11 14.56 -6.96
N LYS A 145 11.24 14.45 -7.67
CA LYS A 145 11.31 13.96 -9.06
C LYS A 145 10.86 12.50 -9.09
N LYS A 146 9.98 12.14 -10.04
CA LYS A 146 9.70 10.73 -10.36
C LYS A 146 11.02 10.04 -10.66
N SER A 147 11.19 8.80 -10.19
CA SER A 147 12.31 7.97 -10.61
C SER A 147 12.33 7.92 -12.14
N PRO A 148 13.50 8.07 -12.79
CA PRO A 148 13.60 7.96 -14.24
C PRO A 148 12.91 6.66 -14.69
N ILE A 149 11.93 6.78 -15.59
CA ILE A 149 11.26 5.62 -16.19
C ILE A 149 12.30 4.94 -17.09
N PHE A 150 13.07 4.03 -16.50
CA PHE A 150 14.03 3.23 -17.25
C PHE A 150 13.35 1.93 -17.66
N LEU A 151 13.41 1.61 -18.95
CA LEU A 151 12.92 0.35 -19.49
C LEU A 151 13.61 -0.81 -18.76
N MET A 152 12.80 -1.72 -18.24
CA MET A 152 13.14 -2.82 -17.34
C MET A 152 14.00 -3.92 -17.97
N ARG A 153 14.54 -3.72 -19.17
CA ARG A 153 15.21 -4.77 -19.95
C ARG A 153 16.60 -5.07 -19.34
N SER A 154 16.63 -6.21 -18.63
CA SER A 154 17.74 -7.17 -18.52
C SER A 154 18.90 -6.96 -17.54
N SER A 155 18.72 -6.33 -16.37
CA SER A 155 19.80 -6.31 -15.35
C SER A 155 19.73 -7.41 -14.29
N TYR A 156 18.60 -8.11 -14.14
CA TYR A 156 18.44 -9.17 -13.13
C TYR A 156 18.63 -10.57 -13.74
N PRO A 157 19.26 -11.51 -13.00
CA PRO A 157 19.36 -12.89 -13.44
C PRO A 157 17.97 -13.54 -13.49
N LYS A 158 17.87 -14.73 -14.11
CA LYS A 158 16.64 -15.55 -14.08
C LYS A 158 16.08 -15.65 -12.66
N TRP A 159 14.75 -15.66 -12.55
CA TRP A 159 14.05 -15.55 -11.28
C TRP A 159 14.58 -16.50 -10.21
N ASP A 160 14.73 -17.79 -10.50
CA ASP A 160 15.16 -18.78 -9.50
C ASP A 160 16.57 -18.50 -8.96
N ASN A 161 17.47 -17.99 -9.80
CA ASN A 161 18.80 -17.54 -9.37
C ASN A 161 18.71 -16.26 -8.52
N TYR A 162 17.85 -15.32 -8.90
CA TYR A 162 17.61 -14.13 -8.10
C TYR A 162 17.04 -14.47 -6.71
N GLU A 163 15.98 -15.30 -6.66
CA GLU A 163 15.34 -15.77 -5.44
C GLU A 163 16.34 -16.53 -4.54
N SER A 164 17.12 -17.44 -5.13
CA SER A 164 18.19 -18.14 -4.41
C SER A 164 19.27 -17.20 -3.87
N LYS A 165 19.59 -16.10 -4.57
CA LYS A 165 20.54 -15.11 -4.05
C LYS A 165 19.93 -14.34 -2.89
N VAL A 166 18.71 -13.84 -3.03
CA VAL A 166 18.02 -13.05 -1.98
C VAL A 166 17.86 -13.83 -0.68
N SER A 167 17.64 -15.16 -0.76
CA SER A 167 17.49 -16.00 0.43
C SER A 167 18.80 -16.28 1.19
N GLN A 168 19.97 -16.09 0.57
CA GLN A 168 21.29 -16.28 1.20
C GLN A 168 21.72 -15.07 2.02
N LEU A 169 20.95 -14.70 3.05
CA LEU A 169 21.12 -13.46 3.82
C LEU A 169 22.54 -13.26 4.38
N SER A 170 23.22 -14.32 4.81
CA SER A 170 24.57 -14.26 5.39
C SER A 170 25.68 -13.99 4.37
N ARG A 171 25.40 -14.16 3.07
CA ARG A 171 26.39 -13.96 2.00
C ARG A 171 26.57 -12.49 1.62
N TRP A 172 25.55 -11.68 1.86
CA TRP A 172 25.47 -10.30 1.39
C TRP A 172 25.78 -9.32 2.50
N LYS A 173 26.22 -8.12 2.13
CA LYS A 173 26.70 -7.11 3.09
C LYS A 173 25.86 -5.84 3.01
N PRO A 174 25.28 -5.35 4.12
CA PRO A 174 25.25 -5.99 5.44
C PRO A 174 24.39 -7.27 5.45
N ASP A 175 24.80 -8.25 6.26
CA ASP A 175 23.88 -9.30 6.70
C ASP A 175 22.96 -8.77 7.83
N PRO A 176 21.90 -9.50 8.25
CA PRO A 176 20.98 -9.00 9.28
C PRO A 176 21.67 -8.62 10.60
N ARG A 177 22.67 -9.39 11.05
CA ARG A 177 23.37 -9.13 12.31
C ARG A 177 24.25 -7.89 12.20
N GLU A 178 24.98 -7.76 11.10
CA GLU A 178 25.77 -6.56 10.80
C GLU A 178 24.90 -5.31 10.74
N ALA A 179 23.70 -5.43 10.15
CA ALA A 179 22.74 -4.35 10.11
C ALA A 179 22.27 -3.91 11.49
N ASP A 180 21.93 -4.84 12.38
CA ASP A 180 21.56 -4.52 13.75
C ASP A 180 22.69 -3.84 14.52
N ILE A 181 23.94 -4.29 14.31
CA ILE A 181 25.12 -3.64 14.91
C ILE A 181 25.24 -2.18 14.44
N CYS A 182 25.07 -1.94 13.15
CA CYS A 182 25.16 -0.60 12.59
C CYS A 182 24.03 0.31 13.09
N ILE A 183 22.78 -0.18 13.15
CA ILE A 183 21.65 0.58 13.69
C ILE A 183 21.84 0.87 15.18
N ALA A 184 22.28 -0.11 15.96
CA ALA A 184 22.58 0.09 17.37
C ALA A 184 23.71 1.10 17.61
N SER A 185 24.65 1.24 16.66
CA SER A 185 25.69 2.26 16.72
C SER A 185 25.11 3.67 16.54
N LEU A 186 24.14 3.85 15.63
CA LEU A 186 23.41 5.11 15.46
C LEU A 186 22.68 5.47 16.76
N ALA A 187 22.10 4.48 17.44
CA ALA A 187 21.38 4.69 18.68
C ALA A 187 22.22 5.27 19.83
N LYS A 188 23.56 5.21 19.76
CA LYS A 188 24.46 5.81 20.75
C LYS A 188 24.64 7.32 20.58
N ASN A 189 24.20 7.88 19.46
CA ASN A 189 24.35 9.31 19.19
C ASN A 189 23.39 10.14 20.03
N ARG A 190 23.84 11.34 20.44
CA ARG A 190 22.94 12.36 20.99
C ARG A 190 21.98 12.83 19.89
N LEU A 191 20.76 13.19 20.29
CA LEU A 191 19.75 13.71 19.38
C LEU A 191 20.20 15.05 18.74
N ASN A 192 19.78 15.29 17.51
CA ASN A 192 19.98 16.51 16.73
C ASN A 192 21.44 16.96 16.56
N LYS A 193 22.40 16.02 16.62
CA LYS A 193 23.79 16.32 16.23
C LYS A 193 23.87 16.56 14.73
N ARG A 194 24.76 17.46 14.31
CA ARG A 194 24.99 17.74 12.87
C ARG A 194 25.36 16.47 12.09
N VAL A 195 26.29 15.68 12.62
CA VAL A 195 26.78 14.42 12.04
C VAL A 195 26.78 13.34 13.12
N CYS A 196 26.30 12.15 12.77
CA CYS A 196 26.30 10.98 13.63
C CYS A 196 27.66 10.29 13.60
N ARG A 197 28.09 9.80 14.78
CA ARG A 197 29.15 8.81 14.87
C ARG A 197 28.59 7.48 14.38
N PHE A 198 29.24 6.92 13.38
CA PHE A 198 28.91 5.64 12.78
C PHE A 198 30.17 4.76 12.80
N LEU A 199 30.04 3.45 12.99
CA LEU A 199 31.23 2.60 13.08
C LEU A 199 31.95 2.55 11.71
N PRO A 200 33.30 2.48 11.67
CA PRO A 200 34.04 2.42 10.41
C PRO A 200 33.57 1.31 9.45
N MET A 201 33.32 0.11 9.98
CA MET A 201 32.78 -1.00 9.19
C MET A 201 31.39 -0.69 8.60
N CYS A 202 30.57 0.09 9.32
CA CYS A 202 29.24 0.49 8.88
C CYS A 202 29.30 1.55 7.79
N TYR A 203 30.26 2.50 7.85
CA TYR A 203 30.52 3.41 6.74
C TYR A 203 30.90 2.66 5.48
N ASN A 204 31.82 1.69 5.58
CA ASN A 204 32.23 0.89 4.43
C ASN A 204 31.05 0.09 3.85
N MET A 205 30.25 -0.60 4.68
CA MET A 205 29.07 -1.32 4.20
C MET A 205 27.99 -0.38 3.64
N LEU A 206 27.86 0.83 4.18
CA LEU A 206 26.90 1.81 3.69
C LEU A 206 27.27 2.25 2.27
N VAL A 207 28.55 2.45 1.95
CA VAL A 207 28.98 2.91 0.62
C VAL A 207 29.19 1.74 -0.35
N ASN A 208 29.89 0.69 0.09
CA ASN A 208 30.40 -0.40 -0.75
C ASN A 208 29.63 -1.72 -0.59
N GLY A 209 28.53 -1.73 0.16
CA GLY A 209 27.73 -2.93 0.39
C GLY A 209 27.01 -3.47 -0.85
N THR A 210 26.34 -4.60 -0.65
CA THR A 210 25.48 -5.25 -1.65
C THR A 210 24.32 -4.33 -2.05
N ASN A 211 24.00 -4.35 -3.35
CA ASN A 211 23.13 -3.40 -4.03
C ASN A 211 21.78 -4.02 -4.47
N PHE A 212 21.31 -5.05 -3.77
CA PHE A 212 20.01 -5.69 -3.99
C PHE A 212 19.53 -6.34 -2.68
N GLY A 213 18.28 -6.76 -2.64
CA GLY A 213 17.70 -7.54 -1.55
C GLY A 213 17.68 -6.79 -0.21
N TYR A 214 17.62 -7.58 0.87
CA TYR A 214 17.59 -7.07 2.25
C TYR A 214 18.83 -6.25 2.63
N SER A 215 19.99 -6.54 2.06
CA SER A 215 21.20 -5.75 2.30
C SER A 215 21.07 -4.31 1.78
N LEU A 216 20.43 -4.12 0.62
CA LEU A 216 20.19 -2.78 0.07
C LEU A 216 19.17 -2.01 0.91
N THR A 217 18.08 -2.65 1.32
CA THR A 217 17.04 -2.00 2.13
C THR A 217 17.57 -1.64 3.53
N HIS A 218 18.42 -2.47 4.13
CA HIS A 218 19.05 -2.17 5.42
C HIS A 218 20.03 -0.98 5.34
N ARG A 219 20.79 -0.83 4.24
CA ARG A 219 21.63 0.36 4.02
C ARG A 219 20.80 1.64 3.93
N LEU A 220 19.67 1.59 3.23
CA LEU A 220 18.71 2.70 3.21
C LEU A 220 18.12 2.96 4.60
N LEU A 221 17.75 1.92 5.34
CA LEU A 221 17.22 2.03 6.70
C LEU A 221 18.18 2.78 7.63
N TRP A 222 19.50 2.58 7.52
CA TRP A 222 20.47 3.32 8.34
C TRP A 222 20.41 4.83 8.09
N LEU A 223 20.36 5.27 6.82
CA LEU A 223 20.23 6.69 6.48
C LEU A 223 18.90 7.25 7.00
N ILE A 224 17.80 6.52 6.78
CA ILE A 224 16.48 6.88 7.30
C ILE A 224 16.53 7.08 8.82
N GLN A 225 17.18 6.18 9.55
CA GLN A 225 17.22 6.23 11.02
C GLN A 225 18.21 7.25 11.58
N ALA A 226 19.28 7.58 10.85
CA ALA A 226 20.12 8.73 11.18
C ALA A 226 19.30 10.03 11.14
N HIS A 227 18.54 10.24 10.06
CA HIS A 227 17.69 11.43 9.92
C HIS A 227 16.49 11.43 10.87
N ARG A 228 15.69 10.35 10.87
CA ARG A 228 14.43 10.26 11.62
C ARG A 228 14.61 9.89 13.08
N GLY A 229 15.51 8.98 13.41
CA GLY A 229 15.68 8.48 14.77
C GLY A 229 16.65 9.32 15.61
N ARG A 230 17.58 10.04 14.95
CA ARG A 230 18.61 10.87 15.63
C ARG A 230 18.65 12.33 15.20
N GLY A 231 18.00 12.74 14.12
CA GLY A 231 18.06 14.13 13.64
C GLY A 231 19.46 14.53 13.17
N CYS A 232 20.26 13.57 12.69
CA CYS A 232 21.63 13.78 12.25
C CYS A 232 21.82 13.35 10.79
N ARG A 233 23.03 13.57 10.27
CA ARG A 233 23.51 13.07 8.98
C ARG A 233 24.60 12.03 9.19
N ILE A 234 24.75 11.06 8.29
CA ILE A 234 25.88 10.13 8.34
C ILE A 234 27.11 10.79 7.71
N PHE A 235 26.97 11.40 6.54
CA PHE A 235 28.04 12.16 5.88
C PHE A 235 27.71 13.66 5.86
N SER A 236 26.86 14.07 4.92
CA SER A 236 26.36 15.43 4.76
C SER A 236 24.94 15.40 4.20
N THR A 237 24.24 16.54 4.19
CA THR A 237 22.86 16.59 3.65
C THR A 237 22.83 16.17 2.19
N ARG A 238 23.86 16.56 1.43
CA ARG A 238 23.95 16.29 -0.01
C ARG A 238 24.29 14.82 -0.25
N GLU A 239 25.34 14.30 0.39
CA GLU A 239 25.79 12.92 0.20
C GLU A 239 24.76 11.90 0.68
N ASP A 240 24.15 12.12 1.86
CA ASP A 240 23.09 11.24 2.36
C ASP A 240 21.89 11.21 1.39
N LYS A 241 21.53 12.36 0.82
CA LYS A 241 20.48 12.46 -0.19
C LYS A 241 20.85 11.74 -1.48
N GLU A 242 22.08 11.92 -1.98
CA GLU A 242 22.58 11.22 -3.18
C GLU A 242 22.57 9.70 -2.99
N LEU A 243 22.94 9.20 -1.81
CA LEU A 243 22.84 7.79 -1.45
C LEU A 243 21.40 7.30 -1.38
N ILE A 244 20.50 8.04 -0.72
CA ILE A 244 19.06 7.71 -0.68
C ILE A 244 18.49 7.64 -2.10
N ASP A 245 18.80 8.63 -2.95
CA ASP A 245 18.30 8.72 -4.31
C ASP A 245 18.81 7.54 -5.17
N MET A 246 20.08 7.18 -5.01
CA MET A 246 20.69 6.00 -5.64
C MET A 246 20.06 4.69 -5.15
N PHE A 247 19.90 4.50 -3.84
CA PHE A 247 19.28 3.31 -3.27
C PHE A 247 17.84 3.15 -3.70
N CYS A 248 17.02 4.21 -3.63
CA CYS A 248 15.63 4.13 -4.03
C CYS A 248 15.44 3.90 -5.53
N THR A 249 16.36 4.39 -6.36
CA THR A 249 16.38 4.04 -7.79
C THR A 249 16.62 2.54 -8.01
N LYS A 250 17.57 1.95 -7.27
CA LYS A 250 17.86 0.49 -7.35
C LYS A 250 16.71 -0.33 -6.80
N ILE A 251 16.19 0.04 -5.63
CA ILE A 251 15.03 -0.57 -5.00
C ILE A 251 13.82 -0.54 -5.93
N PHE A 252 13.55 0.59 -6.60
CA PHE A 252 12.41 0.67 -7.50
C PHE A 252 12.54 -0.30 -8.69
N ARG A 253 13.75 -0.47 -9.25
CA ARG A 253 14.00 -1.46 -10.31
C ARG A 253 13.78 -2.89 -9.80
N GLU A 254 14.28 -3.19 -8.60
CA GLU A 254 14.13 -4.49 -7.96
C GLU A 254 12.66 -4.80 -7.63
N ALA A 255 11.93 -3.83 -7.08
CA ALA A 255 10.52 -3.93 -6.75
C ALA A 255 9.66 -4.22 -7.99
N ASN A 256 9.95 -3.57 -9.12
CA ASN A 256 9.29 -3.90 -10.38
C ASN A 256 9.63 -5.33 -10.82
N TYR A 257 10.87 -5.79 -10.64
CA TYR A 257 11.27 -7.15 -10.98
C TYR A 257 10.53 -8.20 -10.13
N ILE A 258 10.40 -7.96 -8.82
CA ILE A 258 9.60 -8.81 -7.92
C ILE A 258 8.12 -8.81 -8.34
N ALA A 259 7.56 -7.63 -8.65
CA ALA A 259 6.17 -7.52 -9.09
C ALA A 259 5.90 -8.23 -10.43
N ALA A 260 6.83 -8.15 -11.39
CA ALA A 260 6.74 -8.84 -12.68
C ALA A 260 6.84 -10.37 -12.53
N ASN A 261 7.43 -10.86 -11.44
CA ASN A 261 7.52 -12.27 -11.10
C ASN A 261 6.48 -12.67 -10.05
N ASN A 262 5.25 -12.18 -10.20
CA ASN A 262 4.08 -12.56 -9.40
C ASN A 262 4.21 -12.30 -7.90
N PHE A 263 5.04 -11.33 -7.49
CA PHE A 263 5.15 -10.90 -6.09
C PHE A 263 5.63 -12.02 -5.15
N LYS A 264 6.42 -12.96 -5.66
CA LYS A 264 6.89 -14.14 -4.91
C LYS A 264 7.66 -13.81 -3.62
N ILE A 265 8.39 -12.69 -3.59
CA ILE A 265 9.09 -12.18 -2.39
C ILE A 265 8.37 -10.92 -1.88
N LEU A 266 7.12 -11.11 -1.45
CA LEU A 266 6.24 -10.01 -1.02
C LEU A 266 6.80 -9.24 0.19
N ASP A 267 7.47 -9.95 1.11
CA ASP A 267 8.09 -9.37 2.30
C ASP A 267 9.10 -8.26 1.93
N LEU A 268 10.10 -8.59 1.12
CA LEU A 268 11.08 -7.64 0.61
C LEU A 268 10.42 -6.49 -0.18
N LEU A 269 9.41 -6.80 -1.00
CA LEU A 269 8.70 -5.77 -1.76
C LEU A 269 8.03 -4.74 -0.83
N LEU A 270 7.40 -5.20 0.25
CA LEU A 270 6.73 -4.31 1.20
C LEU A 270 7.72 -3.51 2.04
N GLU A 271 8.88 -4.09 2.37
CA GLU A 271 9.99 -3.36 2.99
C GLU A 271 10.48 -2.24 2.06
N GLN A 272 10.75 -2.56 0.80
CA GLN A 272 11.14 -1.62 -0.25
C GLN A 272 10.11 -0.49 -0.44
N MET A 273 8.82 -0.85 -0.48
CA MET A 273 7.72 0.12 -0.56
C MET A 273 7.72 1.05 0.65
N THR A 274 7.86 0.49 1.86
CA THR A 274 7.86 1.25 3.12
C THR A 274 9.02 2.24 3.15
N LEU A 275 10.26 1.76 3.01
CA LEU A 275 11.45 2.58 3.21
C LEU A 275 11.57 3.71 2.18
N CYS A 276 11.39 3.41 0.89
CA CYS A 276 11.50 4.45 -0.13
C CYS A 276 10.37 5.48 -0.04
N SER A 277 9.16 5.07 0.35
CA SER A 277 8.08 6.02 0.54
C SER A 277 8.33 6.92 1.76
N LEU A 278 8.93 6.41 2.85
CA LEU A 278 9.38 7.24 3.97
C LEU A 278 10.46 8.26 3.57
N SER A 279 11.25 7.94 2.54
CA SER A 279 12.24 8.85 1.93
C SER A 279 11.65 9.80 0.87
N GLY A 280 10.33 9.76 0.65
CA GLY A 280 9.62 10.65 -0.28
C GLY A 280 9.52 10.14 -1.72
N TYR A 281 9.69 8.84 -1.95
CA TYR A 281 9.55 8.22 -3.28
C TYR A 281 8.20 7.51 -3.44
N PRO A 282 7.19 8.15 -4.06
CA PRO A 282 5.85 7.57 -4.16
C PRO A 282 5.72 6.51 -5.27
N ASP A 283 6.73 6.32 -6.12
CA ASP A 283 6.64 5.44 -7.28
C ASP A 283 6.41 3.95 -6.91
N THR A 284 6.77 3.57 -5.69
CA THR A 284 6.52 2.25 -5.10
C THR A 284 5.09 2.10 -4.55
N LEU A 285 4.32 3.18 -4.36
CA LEU A 285 2.95 3.17 -3.84
C LEU A 285 1.91 2.82 -4.92
N ARG A 286 2.19 1.78 -5.71
CA ARG A 286 1.30 1.35 -6.80
C ARG A 286 0.07 0.64 -6.26
N ARG A 287 -1.11 1.03 -6.75
CA ARG A 287 -2.39 0.42 -6.35
C ARG A 287 -2.43 -1.09 -6.53
N THR A 288 -1.86 -1.61 -7.62
CA THR A 288 -1.81 -3.05 -7.90
C THR A 288 -0.93 -3.80 -6.90
N TRP A 289 0.17 -3.19 -6.45
CA TRP A 289 1.08 -3.79 -5.47
C TRP A 289 0.40 -3.86 -4.10
N ILE A 290 -0.26 -2.79 -3.70
CA ILE A 290 -1.03 -2.73 -2.46
C ILE A 290 -2.23 -3.69 -2.49
N ALA A 291 -2.98 -3.75 -3.59
CA ALA A 291 -4.07 -4.72 -3.73
C ALA A 291 -3.56 -6.15 -3.59
N LYS A 292 -2.40 -6.47 -4.20
CA LYS A 292 -1.75 -7.77 -4.03
C LYS A 292 -1.34 -8.03 -2.58
N ALA A 293 -0.76 -7.04 -1.89
CA ALA A 293 -0.41 -7.16 -0.48
C ALA A 293 -1.63 -7.46 0.40
N LEU A 294 -2.74 -6.75 0.19
CA LEU A 294 -3.98 -6.95 0.96
C LEU A 294 -4.58 -8.35 0.81
N LYS A 295 -4.28 -9.09 -0.27
CA LYS A 295 -4.67 -10.51 -0.41
C LYS A 295 -3.97 -11.44 0.59
N HIS A 296 -2.84 -11.01 1.14
CA HIS A 296 -2.08 -11.76 2.14
C HIS A 296 -2.48 -11.41 3.58
N GLN A 297 -3.42 -10.47 3.78
CA GLN A 297 -3.97 -10.21 5.10
C GLN A 297 -4.95 -11.32 5.49
N THR A 298 -4.75 -11.92 6.66
CA THR A 298 -5.63 -12.96 7.20
C THR A 298 -6.92 -12.37 7.77
N SER A 299 -7.89 -13.23 8.09
CA SER A 299 -9.07 -12.87 8.87
C SER A 299 -8.72 -12.40 10.29
N LEU A 300 -7.58 -12.83 10.85
CA LEU A 300 -7.10 -12.38 12.16
C LEU A 300 -6.60 -10.92 12.14
N GLY A 301 -6.21 -10.43 10.96
CA GLY A 301 -5.78 -9.05 10.72
C GLY A 301 -4.30 -8.83 10.51
N CYS A 302 -3.50 -9.89 10.60
CA CYS A 302 -2.07 -9.91 10.33
C CYS A 302 -1.77 -10.36 8.88
N PHE A 303 -0.50 -10.50 8.51
CA PHE A 303 -0.08 -10.96 7.18
C PHE A 303 0.65 -12.30 7.22
N THR A 304 0.57 -13.07 6.13
CA THR A 304 1.29 -14.34 5.95
C THR A 304 1.68 -14.54 4.48
N LEU A 305 2.76 -15.29 4.25
CA LEU A 305 3.18 -15.66 2.89
C LEU A 305 2.21 -16.65 2.23
N LYS A 306 1.49 -17.45 3.02
CA LYS A 306 0.45 -18.35 2.52
C LYS A 306 -0.85 -17.59 2.31
N LEU A 307 -1.57 -17.85 1.21
CA LEU A 307 -2.86 -17.18 1.02
C LEU A 307 -3.87 -17.60 2.10
N PRO A 308 -4.80 -16.72 2.54
CA PRO A 308 -5.72 -17.00 3.64
C PRO A 308 -6.56 -18.28 3.49
N ALA A 309 -6.88 -18.68 2.25
CA ALA A 309 -7.59 -19.94 1.97
C ALA A 309 -6.77 -21.20 2.34
N GLN A 310 -5.45 -21.09 2.46
CA GLN A 310 -4.53 -22.17 2.82
C GLN A 310 -4.18 -22.20 4.31
N THR A 311 -4.56 -21.17 5.07
CA THR A 311 -4.41 -21.14 6.54
C THR A 311 -5.69 -21.66 7.18
N SER A 312 -5.91 -22.97 7.09
CA SER A 312 -6.96 -23.65 7.86
C SER A 312 -6.73 -23.45 9.37
N SER A 313 -7.80 -23.16 10.09
CA SER A 313 -7.95 -22.81 11.52
C SER A 313 -7.43 -23.84 12.56
N LYS A 314 -6.52 -24.75 12.19
CA LYS A 314 -6.03 -25.85 13.04
C LYS A 314 -4.68 -25.59 13.74
N TYR A 315 -4.20 -24.35 13.80
CA TYR A 315 -3.01 -24.07 14.62
C TYR A 315 -3.43 -23.84 16.08
N SER A 316 -3.36 -24.91 16.88
CA SER A 316 -3.40 -24.84 18.35
C SER A 316 -2.07 -24.23 18.83
N TYR A 317 -1.98 -22.91 18.77
CA TYR A 317 -0.84 -22.20 19.34
C TYR A 317 -1.14 -21.85 20.80
N LYS A 318 -0.38 -22.46 21.72
CA LYS A 318 -0.32 -22.00 23.10
C LYS A 318 0.55 -20.75 23.12
N GLY A 319 -0.09 -19.59 23.31
CA GLY A 319 0.62 -18.32 23.48
C GLY A 319 1.70 -18.42 24.55
N SER A 320 2.85 -17.79 24.29
CA SER A 320 3.84 -17.54 25.34
C SER A 320 3.42 -16.30 26.10
N ASP A 321 3.11 -16.43 27.39
CA ASP A 321 2.91 -15.28 28.27
C ASP A 321 4.22 -14.50 28.51
N LYS A 322 5.37 -15.09 28.14
CA LYS A 322 6.67 -14.45 28.24
C LYS A 322 6.96 -13.63 26.98
N TRP A 323 7.02 -12.32 27.16
CA TRP A 323 7.46 -11.37 26.15
C TRP A 323 8.98 -11.47 25.89
N ALA A 324 9.37 -11.34 24.63
CA ALA A 324 10.77 -11.26 24.20
C ALA A 324 10.96 -10.15 23.17
N ILE A 325 12.03 -9.37 23.30
CA ILE A 325 12.35 -8.25 22.38
C ILE A 325 12.67 -8.72 20.95
N SER A 326 13.17 -9.95 20.84
CA SER A 326 13.45 -10.67 19.61
C SER A 326 13.03 -12.12 19.87
N ALA A 327 12.13 -12.66 19.06
CA ALA A 327 11.70 -14.04 19.28
C ALA A 327 12.74 -15.01 18.69
N PRO A 328 13.12 -16.05 19.44
CA PRO A 328 14.29 -16.86 19.09
C PRO A 328 14.06 -17.91 17.99
N THR A 329 12.83 -18.26 17.59
CA THR A 329 12.64 -19.48 16.77
C THR A 329 11.44 -19.50 15.80
N VAL A 330 10.42 -18.66 15.98
CA VAL A 330 9.25 -18.67 15.08
C VAL A 330 8.93 -17.24 14.65
N ASN A 331 8.98 -16.98 13.35
CA ASN A 331 8.52 -15.71 12.75
C ASN A 331 7.00 -15.55 12.87
N MET A 332 6.30 -16.45 13.57
CA MET A 332 4.85 -16.45 13.64
C MET A 332 4.35 -15.76 14.92
N VAL A 333 3.32 -14.93 14.77
CA VAL A 333 2.51 -14.36 15.85
C VAL A 333 1.14 -15.01 15.82
N GLY A 334 0.62 -15.40 16.99
CA GLY A 334 -0.67 -16.08 17.10
C GLY A 334 -0.73 -17.40 16.31
N GLY A 335 0.42 -18.03 16.05
CA GLY A 335 0.53 -19.30 15.34
C GLY A 335 0.22 -19.29 13.83
N ALA A 336 -0.08 -18.12 13.24
CA ALA A 336 -0.52 -18.04 11.84
C ALA A 336 0.13 -16.91 11.02
N CYS A 337 0.70 -15.91 11.70
CA CYS A 337 1.03 -14.62 11.08
C CYS A 337 2.52 -14.38 11.02
N ASP A 338 3.09 -14.06 9.86
CA ASP A 338 4.49 -13.67 9.77
C ASP A 338 4.70 -12.27 10.35
N ARG A 339 5.58 -12.16 11.33
CA ARG A 339 5.82 -10.96 12.13
C ARG A 339 6.50 -9.86 11.31
N HIS A 340 7.55 -10.21 10.58
CA HIS A 340 8.28 -9.25 9.76
C HIS A 340 7.40 -8.74 8.63
N LEU A 341 6.72 -9.66 7.93
CA LEU A 341 5.78 -9.34 6.86
C LEU A 341 4.65 -8.43 7.36
N THR A 342 4.10 -8.71 8.54
CA THR A 342 3.06 -7.86 9.14
C THR A 342 3.60 -6.47 9.44
N ALA A 343 4.84 -6.36 9.93
CA ALA A 343 5.47 -5.07 10.20
C ALA A 343 5.64 -4.23 8.92
N VAL A 344 6.24 -4.80 7.88
CA VAL A 344 6.48 -4.10 6.61
C VAL A 344 5.18 -3.83 5.85
N ALA A 345 4.19 -4.71 5.93
CA ALA A 345 2.85 -4.47 5.40
C ALA A 345 2.20 -3.27 6.09
N SER A 346 2.28 -3.19 7.42
CA SER A 346 1.74 -2.08 8.21
C SER A 346 2.37 -0.74 7.78
N GLY A 347 3.69 -0.72 7.60
CA GLY A 347 4.43 0.41 7.07
C GLY A 347 3.91 0.83 5.69
N ALA A 348 3.92 -0.08 4.71
CA ALA A 348 3.52 0.20 3.34
C ALA A 348 2.06 0.67 3.21
N ILE A 349 1.15 0.03 3.96
CA ILE A 349 -0.28 0.37 3.99
C ILE A 349 -0.49 1.75 4.60
N SER A 350 0.18 2.08 5.70
CA SER A 350 0.04 3.40 6.34
C SER A 350 0.54 4.54 5.46
N VAL A 351 1.68 4.37 4.79
CA VAL A 351 2.19 5.40 3.87
C VAL A 351 1.26 5.55 2.67
N THR A 352 0.76 4.45 2.11
CA THR A 352 -0.23 4.49 1.03
C THR A 352 -1.51 5.20 1.47
N TYR A 353 -2.03 4.86 2.64
CA TYR A 353 -3.24 5.46 3.21
C TYR A 353 -3.07 6.97 3.39
N CYS A 354 -1.96 7.41 3.99
CA CYS A 354 -1.64 8.82 4.17
C CYS A 354 -1.47 9.55 2.84
N SER A 355 -0.84 8.91 1.84
CA SER A 355 -0.73 9.49 0.50
C SER A 355 -2.11 9.78 -0.11
N LEU A 356 -3.07 8.86 0.04
CA LEU A 356 -4.43 8.99 -0.47
C LEU A 356 -5.28 9.96 0.35
N ALA A 357 -5.06 10.04 1.67
CA ALA A 357 -5.72 11.01 2.54
C ALA A 357 -5.31 12.44 2.23
N GLY A 358 -4.08 12.64 1.73
CA GLY A 358 -3.52 13.94 1.36
C GLY A 358 -3.83 14.42 -0.06
N TYR A 359 -4.45 13.64 -0.93
CA TYR A 359 -4.81 14.12 -2.27
C TYR A 359 -6.07 14.99 -2.18
N PRO A 360 -6.00 16.29 -2.55
CA PRO A 360 -7.19 17.12 -2.59
C PRO A 360 -8.19 16.54 -3.59
N ASP A 361 -9.45 16.52 -3.19
CA ASP A 361 -10.59 16.00 -3.96
C ASP A 361 -10.76 16.63 -5.35
N THR A 362 -10.05 17.74 -5.60
CA THR A 362 -9.98 18.45 -6.88
C THR A 362 -9.46 17.57 -8.02
N ILE A 363 -8.52 16.64 -7.77
CA ILE A 363 -8.06 15.70 -8.83
C ILE A 363 -9.18 14.71 -9.21
N ARG A 364 -10.01 14.28 -8.26
CA ARG A 364 -11.15 13.40 -8.54
C ARG A 364 -12.25 14.13 -9.31
N ARG A 365 -12.57 15.38 -8.95
CA ARG A 365 -13.53 16.21 -9.71
C ARG A 365 -13.04 16.50 -11.13
N SER A 366 -11.74 16.80 -11.28
CA SER A 366 -11.10 17.03 -12.59
C SER A 366 -11.14 15.79 -13.47
N TRP A 367 -10.86 14.60 -12.91
CA TRP A 367 -10.88 13.36 -13.67
C TRP A 367 -12.30 12.92 -14.06
N VAL A 368 -13.30 13.05 -13.19
CA VAL A 368 -14.69 12.73 -13.55
C VAL A 368 -15.18 13.64 -14.67
N SER A 369 -14.91 14.95 -14.59
CA SER A 369 -15.24 15.88 -15.66
C SER A 369 -14.50 15.54 -16.97
N LYS A 370 -13.21 15.20 -16.90
CA LYS A 370 -12.44 14.77 -18.08
C LYS A 370 -12.93 13.44 -18.64
N ALA A 371 -13.30 12.48 -17.79
CA ALA A 371 -13.83 11.19 -18.20
C ALA A 371 -15.15 11.40 -18.92
N LEU A 372 -16.11 12.10 -18.31
CA LEU A 372 -17.41 12.42 -18.91
C LEU A 372 -17.30 13.17 -20.24
N LYS A 373 -16.28 14.01 -20.45
CA LYS A 373 -16.01 14.64 -21.76
C LYS A 373 -15.66 13.64 -22.87
N HIS A 374 -15.24 12.43 -22.52
CA HIS A 374 -14.94 11.34 -23.46
C HIS A 374 -16.06 10.28 -23.48
N GLN A 375 -17.18 10.53 -22.80
CA GLN A 375 -18.37 9.72 -22.94
C GLN A 375 -19.03 10.05 -24.27
N THR A 376 -19.27 9.02 -25.08
CA THR A 376 -20.00 9.16 -26.35
C THR A 376 -21.47 9.53 -26.09
N PRO A 377 -22.22 10.00 -27.10
CA PRO A 377 -23.67 10.24 -26.98
C PRO A 377 -24.47 8.99 -26.56
N LEU A 378 -23.93 7.80 -26.80
CA LEU A 378 -24.54 6.52 -26.40
C LEU A 378 -24.26 6.15 -24.93
N GLY A 379 -23.61 7.02 -24.16
CA GLY A 379 -23.30 6.79 -22.74
C GLY A 379 -22.11 5.85 -22.50
N CYS A 380 -21.42 5.42 -23.55
CA CYS A 380 -20.27 4.52 -23.47
C CYS A 380 -18.93 5.24 -23.71
N PHE A 381 -17.80 4.58 -23.49
CA PHE A 381 -16.46 5.13 -23.67
C PHE A 381 -15.71 4.42 -24.80
N SER A 382 -14.98 5.19 -25.61
CA SER A 382 -14.26 4.72 -26.80
C SER A 382 -12.79 5.15 -26.75
N TYR A 383 -11.90 4.40 -27.42
CA TYR A 383 -10.48 4.73 -27.52
C TYR A 383 -10.17 5.85 -28.53
N LYS A 384 -11.14 6.29 -29.34
CA LYS A 384 -10.90 7.33 -30.35
C LYS A 384 -10.76 8.71 -29.69
N LEU A 385 -9.52 9.17 -29.53
CA LEU A 385 -9.20 10.59 -29.44
C LEU A 385 -9.68 11.30 -30.73
N PRO A 386 -10.14 12.56 -30.66
CA PRO A 386 -10.62 13.27 -31.84
C PRO A 386 -9.48 13.41 -32.85
N ALA A 387 -9.69 12.91 -34.07
CA ALA A 387 -8.77 13.07 -35.19
C ALA A 387 -8.58 14.57 -35.46
N ARG A 388 -7.37 15.08 -35.19
CA ARG A 388 -6.91 16.35 -35.76
C ARG A 388 -5.69 16.07 -36.62
N SER A 389 -5.82 16.52 -37.87
CA SER A 389 -4.85 16.55 -38.98
C SER A 389 -4.74 15.26 -39.83
N PRO A 390 -4.86 15.37 -41.17
CA PRO A 390 -4.48 14.28 -42.06
C PRO A 390 -2.96 14.06 -42.02
N PRO A 391 -2.47 12.82 -42.27
CA PRO A 391 -1.05 12.55 -42.28
C PRO A 391 -0.36 13.31 -43.44
N PRO A 392 0.89 13.76 -43.26
CA PRO A 392 1.66 14.33 -44.37
C PRO A 392 1.91 13.25 -45.41
N LYS A 393 1.72 13.60 -46.70
CA LYS A 393 2.13 12.76 -47.82
C LYS A 393 3.65 12.61 -47.80
N TYR A 394 4.14 11.42 -47.44
CA TYR A 394 5.53 11.03 -47.68
C TYR A 394 5.59 10.06 -48.84
N SER A 395 6.49 10.38 -49.79
CA SER A 395 6.89 9.55 -50.90
C SER A 395 7.65 8.31 -50.44
N SER A 396 7.68 7.34 -51.34
CA SER A 396 8.10 5.95 -51.25
C SER A 396 9.51 5.67 -50.70
N GLU A 397 9.67 4.39 -50.33
CA GLU A 397 10.90 3.62 -50.09
C GLU A 397 11.41 3.56 -48.64
N THR A 398 10.97 2.54 -47.89
CA THR A 398 11.81 1.40 -47.43
C THR A 398 11.04 0.44 -46.49
N ASN A 399 11.14 -0.86 -46.82
CA ASN A 399 10.76 -2.11 -46.13
C ASN A 399 9.85 -2.11 -44.87
N ASP A 400 8.62 -2.57 -45.12
CA ASP A 400 7.50 -2.83 -44.21
C ASP A 400 7.80 -3.81 -43.05
N THR A 401 7.64 -3.32 -41.81
CA THR A 401 6.97 -4.09 -40.75
C THR A 401 5.66 -3.38 -40.43
N LYS A 402 4.58 -3.78 -41.12
CA LYS A 402 3.22 -3.32 -40.86
C LYS A 402 2.78 -3.79 -39.46
N TRP A 403 2.67 -2.86 -38.52
CA TRP A 403 1.89 -3.07 -37.30
C TRP A 403 0.42 -3.15 -37.69
N VAL A 404 -0.12 -4.37 -37.81
CA VAL A 404 -1.55 -4.58 -37.91
C VAL A 404 -2.12 -4.45 -36.49
N ILE A 405 -2.89 -3.38 -36.24
CA ILE A 405 -3.76 -3.33 -35.06
C ILE A 405 -4.85 -4.38 -35.33
N LEU A 406 -4.74 -5.53 -34.68
CA LEU A 406 -5.81 -6.52 -34.64
C LEU A 406 -6.99 -5.90 -33.87
N GLU A 407 -7.95 -5.32 -34.61
CA GLU A 407 -9.23 -4.92 -34.04
C GLU A 407 -9.99 -6.17 -33.62
N ASN A 408 -9.91 -6.53 -32.34
CA ASN A 408 -10.81 -7.52 -31.75
C ASN A 408 -12.22 -6.91 -31.66
N SER A 409 -12.99 -7.05 -32.75
CA SER A 409 -14.39 -6.62 -32.87
C SER A 409 -15.31 -7.23 -31.81
N ALA A 410 -14.89 -8.34 -31.18
CA ALA A 410 -15.62 -9.05 -30.13
C ALA A 410 -15.90 -8.22 -28.86
N HIS A 411 -15.22 -7.09 -28.66
CA HIS A 411 -15.40 -6.23 -27.48
C HIS A 411 -16.09 -4.89 -27.75
N MET A 412 -16.52 -4.66 -28.99
CA MET A 412 -17.19 -3.43 -29.41
C MET A 412 -18.72 -3.61 -29.40
N LEU A 413 -19.43 -2.81 -28.61
CA LEU A 413 -20.88 -2.67 -28.71
C LEU A 413 -21.19 -1.70 -29.87
N GLY A 414 -21.86 -2.20 -30.91
CA GLY A 414 -22.31 -1.40 -32.05
C GLY A 414 -21.20 -0.72 -32.85
N GLY A 415 -19.95 -1.19 -32.77
CA GLY A 415 -18.80 -0.59 -33.49
C GLY A 415 -18.25 0.72 -32.90
N TYR A 416 -18.82 1.24 -31.80
CA TYR A 416 -18.41 2.53 -31.22
C TYR A 416 -17.95 2.43 -29.76
N CYS A 417 -18.46 1.45 -29.01
CA CYS A 417 -18.31 1.36 -27.56
C CYS A 417 -17.38 0.23 -27.15
N HIS A 418 -16.27 0.52 -26.46
CA HIS A 418 -15.44 -0.55 -25.91
C HIS A 418 -16.04 -1.03 -24.58
N ARG A 419 -16.49 -2.29 -24.52
CA ARG A 419 -17.19 -2.87 -23.34
C ARG A 419 -16.36 -2.75 -22.06
N GLY A 420 -15.09 -3.15 -22.11
CA GLY A 420 -14.21 -3.13 -20.95
C GLY A 420 -13.94 -1.72 -20.43
N LEU A 421 -13.68 -0.77 -21.36
CA LEU A 421 -13.42 0.63 -21.01
C LEU A 421 -14.67 1.28 -20.44
N THR A 422 -15.84 0.97 -21.01
CA THR A 422 -17.12 1.49 -20.55
C THR A 422 -17.45 1.01 -19.15
N ALA A 423 -17.26 -0.28 -18.86
CA ALA A 423 -17.47 -0.84 -17.52
C ALA A 423 -16.50 -0.23 -16.49
N LEU A 424 -15.21 -0.11 -16.84
CA LEU A 424 -14.17 0.48 -15.99
C LEU A 424 -14.47 1.95 -15.67
N THR A 425 -14.75 2.76 -16.68
CA THR A 425 -15.00 4.19 -16.51
C THR A 425 -16.34 4.44 -15.82
N GLY A 426 -17.38 3.67 -16.15
CA GLY A 426 -18.69 3.75 -15.48
C GLY A 426 -18.60 3.45 -13.99
N ALA A 427 -17.91 2.39 -13.60
CA ALA A 427 -17.73 2.05 -12.19
C ALA A 427 -16.85 3.07 -11.44
N ALA A 428 -15.82 3.62 -12.08
CA ALA A 428 -14.99 4.68 -11.51
C ALA A 428 -15.79 5.99 -11.32
N ILE A 429 -16.64 6.37 -12.27
CA ILE A 429 -17.56 7.51 -12.15
C ILE A 429 -18.58 7.26 -11.05
N SER A 430 -19.21 6.08 -11.00
CA SER A 430 -20.18 5.72 -9.96
C SER A 430 -19.55 5.80 -8.56
N GLY A 431 -18.34 5.28 -8.38
CA GLY A 431 -17.61 5.40 -7.13
C GLY A 431 -17.31 6.86 -6.75
N ALA A 432 -16.96 7.70 -7.73
CA ALA A 432 -16.72 9.12 -7.50
C ALA A 432 -18.00 9.90 -7.17
N VAL A 433 -19.12 9.61 -7.85
CA VAL A 433 -20.43 10.24 -7.60
C VAL A 433 -20.96 9.85 -6.23
N ARG A 434 -20.93 8.55 -5.88
CA ARG A 434 -21.30 8.09 -4.54
C ARG A 434 -20.53 8.83 -3.46
N PHE A 435 -19.22 8.96 -3.63
CA PHE A 435 -18.36 9.69 -2.70
C PHE A 435 -18.69 11.19 -2.61
N ILE A 436 -19.02 11.84 -3.73
CA ILE A 436 -19.47 13.24 -3.75
C ILE A 436 -20.79 13.40 -2.99
N LEU A 437 -21.74 12.48 -3.21
CA LEU A 437 -23.03 12.49 -2.51
C LEU A 437 -22.81 12.27 -1.01
N GLU A 438 -22.05 11.25 -0.60
CA GLU A 438 -21.69 11.02 0.81
C GLU A 438 -21.14 12.31 1.47
N ARG A 439 -20.37 13.13 0.73
CA ARG A 439 -19.85 14.41 1.22
C ARG A 439 -20.89 15.52 1.33
N VAL A 440 -21.78 15.66 0.34
CA VAL A 440 -22.85 16.68 0.36
C VAL A 440 -23.82 16.39 1.51
N TYR A 441 -24.20 15.12 1.69
CA TYR A 441 -25.10 14.71 2.76
C TYR A 441 -24.45 14.83 4.16
N SER A 442 -23.19 14.43 4.30
CA SER A 442 -22.43 14.60 5.55
C SER A 442 -22.28 16.07 5.97
N ARG A 443 -22.05 16.99 5.02
CA ARG A 443 -21.99 18.44 5.31
C ARG A 443 -23.32 19.04 5.74
N ASN A 444 -24.43 18.44 5.32
CA ASN A 444 -25.79 18.94 5.61
C ASN A 444 -26.45 18.22 6.80
N GLY A 445 -25.72 17.37 7.53
CA GLY A 445 -26.26 16.66 8.70
C GLY A 445 -27.34 15.62 8.38
N LEU A 446 -27.45 15.19 7.12
CA LEU A 446 -28.45 14.22 6.69
C LEU A 446 -27.89 12.79 6.84
N GLY A 447 -28.64 11.93 7.55
CA GLY A 447 -28.26 10.56 7.86
C GLY A 447 -28.12 9.65 6.63
N LEU A 448 -27.21 8.67 6.72
CA LEU A 448 -26.87 7.71 5.65
C LEU A 448 -28.04 6.86 5.14
N GLU A 449 -29.14 6.76 5.88
CA GLU A 449 -30.31 5.94 5.49
C GLU A 449 -31.02 6.43 4.22
N THR A 450 -30.75 7.67 3.79
CA THR A 450 -31.34 8.24 2.56
C THR A 450 -30.60 7.78 1.28
N LEU A 451 -29.34 7.31 1.40
CA LEU A 451 -28.45 7.00 0.27
C LEU A 451 -28.69 5.61 -0.35
N THR A 452 -29.35 4.68 0.35
CA THR A 452 -29.62 3.31 -0.12
C THR A 452 -30.64 3.22 -1.25
N ARG A 453 -31.23 4.34 -1.70
CA ARG A 453 -32.30 4.37 -2.72
C ARG A 453 -31.88 4.85 -4.11
N ILE A 454 -30.61 5.18 -4.36
CA ILE A 454 -30.15 5.61 -5.69
C ILE A 454 -29.43 4.45 -6.38
N VAL A 455 -30.18 3.67 -7.17
CA VAL A 455 -29.63 2.68 -8.10
C VAL A 455 -29.51 3.35 -9.47
N VAL A 456 -28.29 3.48 -10.00
CA VAL A 456 -28.07 3.81 -11.41
C VAL A 456 -28.32 2.52 -12.20
N VAL A 457 -29.54 2.36 -12.73
CA VAL A 457 -29.89 1.23 -13.60
C VAL A 457 -29.36 1.54 -15.01
N PRO A 458 -28.51 0.67 -15.61
CA PRO A 458 -28.15 0.80 -17.02
C PRO A 458 -29.41 0.65 -17.90
N PRO A 459 -29.52 1.30 -19.07
CA PRO A 459 -30.76 1.37 -19.84
C PRO A 459 -31.24 0.05 -20.48
N TRP A 460 -30.58 -1.08 -20.20
CA TRP A 460 -30.87 -2.37 -20.82
C TRP A 460 -31.80 -3.20 -19.91
N GLY A 461 -33.10 -2.89 -19.98
CA GLY A 461 -34.10 -3.59 -19.17
C GLY A 461 -35.57 -3.34 -19.52
N ARG A 462 -35.89 -2.73 -20.66
CA ARG A 462 -37.28 -2.75 -21.16
C ARG A 462 -37.45 -3.94 -22.10
N LYS A 463 -38.13 -4.99 -21.63
CA LYS A 463 -38.80 -5.93 -22.53
C LYS A 463 -39.88 -5.14 -23.29
N GLU A 464 -39.85 -5.24 -24.60
CA GLU A 464 -40.93 -4.77 -25.47
C GLU A 464 -42.23 -5.47 -25.08
N ILE A 465 -43.22 -4.68 -24.68
CA ILE A 465 -44.61 -5.14 -24.64
C ILE A 465 -45.09 -5.11 -26.09
N THR A 466 -45.13 -6.28 -26.71
CA THR A 466 -45.74 -6.49 -28.02
C THR A 466 -47.21 -6.10 -27.95
N LYS A 467 -47.60 -5.09 -28.74
CA LYS A 467 -48.99 -4.79 -29.07
C LYS A 467 -49.62 -6.02 -29.75
N ARG A 468 -50.76 -6.49 -29.27
CA ARG A 468 -51.74 -7.24 -30.09
C ARG A 468 -52.90 -6.32 -30.47
N PRO A 469 -53.48 -6.47 -31.66
CA PRO A 469 -54.53 -5.59 -32.15
C PRO A 469 -55.91 -6.00 -31.62
N TRP A 470 -56.81 -5.03 -31.68
CA TRP A 470 -58.21 -5.05 -31.29
C TRP A 470 -59.04 -6.16 -31.98
N VAL A 471 -59.83 -6.87 -31.18
CA VAL A 471 -61.30 -7.04 -31.33
C VAL A 471 -61.90 -6.98 -29.93
#